data_AF-A0AAT9HB19-F1
#
_entry.id   AF-A0AAT9HB19-F1
#
_cell.length_a   1.000
_cell.length_b   1.000
_cell.length_c   1.000
_cell.angle_alpha   90.00
_cell.angle_beta   90.00
_cell.angle_gamma   90.00
#
_symmetry.space_group_name_H-M   'P 1'
#
loop_
_entity.id
_entity.type
_entity.pdbx_description
1 polymer ?
#
loop_
_entity_poly.entity_id
_entity_poly.type
_entity_poly.pdbx_seq_one_letter_code
_entity_poly.pdbx_strand_id
1 'polypeptide(L)' 'MTTEALVHVSNVQLVVEKDGKKVVTRVGYRFDDDGNKIRVAKRTGEDI' A
#
# COMPACT_ATOMS: atom_id res chain seq x y z
N MET A 1 -20.84 -23.46 7.32
CA MET A 1 -20.67 -22.29 6.45
C MET A 1 -19.74 -21.31 7.14
N THR A 2 -18.74 -20.80 6.45
CA THR A 2 -17.89 -19.69 6.94
C THR A 2 -18.31 -18.42 6.22
N THR A 3 -18.32 -17.29 6.95
CA THR A 3 -18.68 -15.97 6.42
C THR A 3 -17.68 -14.94 6.91
N GLU A 4 -17.49 -13.87 6.15
CA GLU A 4 -16.59 -12.77 6.50
C GLU A 4 -17.27 -11.82 7.50
N ALA A 5 -16.45 -11.16 8.30
CA ALA A 5 -16.88 -10.15 9.26
C ALA A 5 -16.18 -8.81 8.99
N LEU A 6 -16.80 -7.73 9.45
CA LEU A 6 -16.23 -6.39 9.33
C LEU A 6 -14.91 -6.27 10.12
N VAL A 7 -13.96 -5.54 9.56
CA VAL A 7 -12.70 -5.17 10.23
C VAL A 7 -12.48 -3.67 10.12
N HIS A 8 -12.00 -3.05 11.19
CA HIS A 8 -11.70 -1.62 11.18
C HIS A 8 -10.46 -1.32 10.33
N VAL A 9 -10.50 -0.23 9.55
CA VAL A 9 -9.44 0.12 8.59
C VAL A 9 -8.08 0.37 9.25
N SER A 10 -8.03 0.77 10.52
CA SER A 10 -6.76 0.93 11.24
C SER A 10 -6.04 -0.39 11.51
N ASN A 11 -6.75 -1.51 11.39
CA ASN A 11 -6.22 -2.85 11.68
C ASN A 11 -5.70 -3.55 10.42
N VAL A 12 -5.71 -2.87 9.27
CA VAL A 12 -5.17 -3.37 8.01
C VAL A 12 -4.01 -2.51 7.53
N GLN A 13 -3.08 -3.12 6.78
CA GLN A 13 -1.97 -2.43 6.14
C GLN A 13 -1.82 -2.90 4.70
N LEU A 14 -1.27 -2.01 3.87
CA LEU A 14 -0.95 -2.34 2.49
C LEU A 14 0.36 -3.15 2.43
N VAL A 15 0.36 -4.17 1.59
CA VAL A 15 1.52 -4.99 1.28
C VAL A 15 1.97 -4.67 -0.14
N VAL A 16 3.27 -4.47 -0.30
CA VAL A 16 3.94 -4.39 -1.61
C VAL A 16 4.99 -5.49 -1.69
N GLU A 17 5.34 -5.88 -2.91
CA GLU A 17 6.45 -6.82 -3.15
C GLU A 17 7.70 -6.04 -3.52
N LYS A 18 8.81 -6.32 -2.83
CA LYS A 18 10.13 -5.77 -3.16
C LYS A 18 11.18 -6.84 -2.96
N ASP A 19 12.03 -7.03 -3.96
CA ASP A 19 13.10 -8.04 -3.96
C ASP A 19 12.59 -9.46 -3.61
N GLY A 20 11.42 -9.84 -4.14
CA GLY A 20 10.76 -11.12 -3.88
C GLY A 20 10.22 -11.30 -2.46
N LYS A 21 10.19 -10.23 -1.64
CA LYS A 21 9.66 -10.24 -0.28
C LYS A 21 8.41 -9.35 -0.19
N LYS A 22 7.41 -9.86 0.52
CA LYS A 22 6.23 -9.08 0.90
C LYS A 22 6.59 -8.14 2.05
N VAL A 23 6.37 -6.86 1.86
CA VAL A 23 6.69 -5.81 2.83
C VAL A 23 5.43 -5.00 3.13
N VAL A 24 5.10 -4.89 4.42
CA VAL A 24 4.05 -3.99 4.90
C VAL A 24 4.55 -2.53 4.88
N THR A 25 3.70 -1.61 4.43
CA THR A 25 4.07 -0.21 4.22
C THR A 25 2.91 0.75 4.51
N ARG A 26 3.26 1.98 4.90
CA ARG A 26 2.31 3.11 4.94
C ARG A 26 2.27 3.78 3.58
N VAL A 27 1.12 4.34 3.22
CA VAL A 27 0.91 5.07 1.97
C VAL A 27 1.42 6.51 2.12
N GLY A 28 2.17 6.98 1.12
CA GLY A 28 2.47 8.37 0.83
C GLY A 28 1.92 8.77 -0.52
N TYR A 29 2.17 10.02 -0.91
CA TYR A 29 1.81 10.53 -2.23
C TYR A 29 2.98 11.28 -2.84
N ARG A 30 3.13 11.16 -4.16
CA ARG A 30 3.99 12.01 -4.99
C ARG A 30 3.25 12.37 -6.27
N PHE A 31 3.79 13.31 -7.03
CA PHE A 31 3.37 13.57 -8.39
C PHE A 31 4.32 12.85 -9.35
N ASP A 32 3.80 12.25 -10.41
CA ASP A 32 4.61 11.77 -11.52
C ASP A 32 4.97 12.92 -12.48
N ASP A 33 5.73 12.60 -13.52
CA ASP A 33 6.21 13.57 -14.50
C ASP A 33 5.08 14.19 -15.34
N ASP A 34 3.93 13.50 -15.41
CA ASP A 34 2.71 13.95 -16.08
C ASP A 34 1.80 14.79 -15.15
N GLY A 35 2.19 14.98 -13.89
CA GLY A 35 1.46 15.75 -12.88
C GLY A 35 0.32 14.99 -12.19
N ASN A 36 0.23 13.67 -12.34
CA ASN A 36 -0.77 12.85 -11.66
C ASN A 36 -0.36 12.57 -10.22
N LYS A 37 -1.34 12.61 -9.30
CA LYS A 37 -1.12 12.25 -7.90
C LYS A 37 -1.15 10.73 -7.74
N ILE A 38 0.01 10.14 -7.52
CA ILE A 38 0.17 8.69 -7.34
C ILE A 38 0.43 8.33 -5.88
N ARG A 39 0.02 7.12 -5.49
CA ARG A 39 0.27 6.55 -4.17
C ARG A 39 1.62 5.86 -4.19
N VAL A 40 2.39 6.04 -3.11
CA VAL A 40 3.72 5.43 -2.97
C VAL A 40 3.88 4.71 -1.65
N ALA A 41 4.58 3.59 -1.67
CA ALA A 41 4.97 2.85 -0.49
C ALA A 41 6.09 3.61 0.22
N LYS A 42 5.79 4.23 1.38
CA LYS A 42 6.79 5.06 2.10
C LYS A 42 8.06 4.31 2.49
N ARG A 43 7.96 3.00 2.72
CA ARG A 43 9.11 2.16 3.12
C ARG A 43 10.02 1.77 1.96
N THR A 44 9.49 1.62 0.74
CA THR A 44 10.20 1.00 -0.38
C THR A 44 10.38 1.92 -1.58
N GLY A 45 9.57 2.97 -1.70
CA GLY A 45 9.53 3.88 -2.84
C GLY A 45 8.67 3.40 -4.01
N GLU A 46 8.17 2.16 -3.94
CA GLU A 46 7.35 1.58 -5.02
C GLU A 46 6.03 2.33 -5.18
N ASP A 47 5.59 2.44 -6.43
CA ASP A 47 4.25 2.94 -6.74
C ASP A 47 3.21 1.86 -6.37
N ILE A 48 2.05 2.32 -5.89
CA ILE A 48 0.95 1.49 -5.39
C ILE A 48 -0.23 1.54 -6.35
#